data_AF-A0A5J5NPA8-F1
#
_entry.id   AF-A0A5J5NPA8-F1
#
_cell.length_a   1.000
_cell.length_b   1.000
_cell.length_c   1.000
_cell.angle_alpha   90.00
_cell.angle_beta   90.00
_cell.angle_gamma   90.00
#
_symmetry.space_group_name_H-M   'P 1'
#
loop_
_entity.id
_entity.type
_entity.pdbx_description
1 polymer ?
#
loop_
_entity_poly.entity_id
_entity_poly.type
_entity_poly.pdbx_seq_one_letter_code
_entity_poly.pdbx_strand_id
1 'polypeptide(L)'
;MAEPYVEQVEYLDNLTKIGKKISVSKPRGDVHRDGDYHKAVHVWNFAERTQELLLQKRADCKDSWPGLWDISSAGHISAGDSSLITAQYKENNEARSLILQKQLRRFASVSLTAEVVNFLQF
;
A
#
# COMPACT_ATOMS: atom_id res chain seq x y z
N MET A 1 13.84 14.20 29.04
CA MET A 1 12.90 14.96 28.18
C MET A 1 12.70 14.13 26.93
N ALA A 2 11.45 13.80 26.58
CA ALA A 2 11.17 13.07 25.34
C ALA A 2 11.43 14.02 24.15
N GLU A 3 12.09 13.53 23.11
CA GLU A 3 12.28 14.31 21.89
C GLU A 3 10.91 14.67 21.28
N PRO A 4 10.74 15.88 20.73
CA PRO A 4 9.49 16.25 20.08
C PRO A 4 9.23 15.30 18.90
N TYR A 5 8.02 14.74 18.84
CA TYR A 5 7.57 13.93 17.71
C TYR A 5 7.55 14.81 16.46
N VAL A 6 8.51 14.59 15.56
CA VAL A 6 8.51 15.20 14.24
C VAL A 6 7.64 14.30 13.36
N GLU A 7 6.47 14.79 12.99
CA GLU A 7 5.62 14.10 12.02
C GLU A 7 6.40 13.96 10.71
N GLN A 8 6.75 12.73 10.35
CA GLN A 8 7.43 12.48 9.08
C GLN A 8 6.42 12.61 7.95
N VAL A 9 6.54 13.69 7.19
CA VAL A 9 5.72 13.93 6.00
C VAL A 9 6.21 13.02 4.87
N GLU A 10 5.33 12.15 4.38
CA GLU A 10 5.59 11.31 3.21
C GLU A 10 5.64 12.17 1.93
N TYR A 11 6.68 12.00 1.12
CA TYR A 11 6.85 12.65 -0.18
C TYR A 11 6.71 11.65 -1.32
N LEU A 12 6.01 12.06 -2.37
CA LEU A 12 5.75 11.25 -3.57
C LEU A 12 6.30 11.93 -4.82
N ASP A 13 6.79 11.15 -5.77
CA ASP A 13 7.20 11.68 -7.07
C ASP A 13 5.99 12.12 -7.90
N ASN A 14 6.01 13.37 -8.39
CA ASN A 14 5.01 13.85 -9.33
C ASN A 14 5.34 13.36 -10.75
N LEU A 15 4.36 12.69 -11.35
CA LEU A 15 4.47 12.02 -12.62
C LEU A 15 3.53 12.65 -13.65
N THR A 16 3.89 12.45 -14.90
CA THR A 16 2.94 12.55 -16.01
C THR A 16 1.99 11.36 -15.98
N LYS A 17 0.88 11.46 -16.72
CA LYS A 17 -0.08 10.37 -16.91
C LYS A 17 0.53 9.06 -17.44
N ILE A 18 1.69 9.10 -18.09
CA ILE A 18 2.40 7.93 -18.61
C ILE A 18 3.52 7.46 -17.66
N GLY A 19 3.51 7.91 -16.41
CA GLY A 19 4.46 7.48 -15.38
C GLY A 19 5.86 8.09 -15.46
N LYS A 20 6.12 9.03 -16.39
CA LYS A 20 7.42 9.75 -16.43
C LYS A 20 7.45 10.82 -15.34
N LYS A 21 8.52 10.82 -14.53
CA LYS A 21 8.76 11.85 -13.50
C LYS A 21 8.94 13.21 -14.14
N ILE A 22 8.31 14.24 -13.57
CA ILE A 22 8.41 15.61 -14.08
C ILE A 22 9.67 16.30 -13.55
N SER A 23 9.84 16.36 -12.23
CA SER A 23 11.11 16.69 -11.56
C SER A 23 10.93 16.77 -10.04
N VAL A 24 9.89 17.48 -9.60
CA VAL A 24 9.64 17.78 -8.18
C VAL A 24 8.78 16.71 -7.53
N SER A 25 9.23 16.22 -6.38
CA SER A 25 8.39 15.44 -5.47
C SER A 25 7.56 16.39 -4.61
N LYS A 26 6.36 15.98 -4.23
CA LYS A 26 5.43 16.77 -3.42
C LYS A 26 5.05 16.00 -2.15
N PRO A 27 4.68 16.68 -1.05
CA PRO A 27 4.02 16.03 0.08
C PRO A 27 2.80 15.24 -0.40
N ARG A 28 2.56 14.05 0.18
CA ARG A 28 1.42 13.20 -0.18
C ARG A 28 0.08 13.96 -0.18
N GLY A 29 -0.14 14.80 0.83
CA GLY A 29 -1.36 15.60 0.95
C GLY A 29 -1.56 16.54 -0.24
N ASP A 30 -0.48 17.14 -0.76
CA ASP A 30 -0.53 18.03 -1.92
C ASP A 30 -0.82 17.24 -3.21
N VAL A 31 -0.19 16.08 -3.38
CA VAL A 31 -0.43 15.19 -4.53
C VAL A 31 -1.90 14.78 -4.60
N HIS A 32 -2.48 14.34 -3.49
CA HIS A 32 -3.88 13.92 -3.44
C HIS A 32 -4.86 15.08 -3.62
N ARG A 33 -4.55 16.26 -3.06
CA ARG A 33 -5.38 17.46 -3.23
C ARG A 33 -5.38 17.93 -4.69
N ASP A 34 -4.21 17.96 -5.32
CA ASP A 34 -4.02 18.51 -6.67
C ASP A 34 -4.41 17.49 -7.78
N GLY A 35 -4.57 16.22 -7.42
CA GLY A 35 -4.86 15.14 -8.38
C GLY A 35 -3.66 14.73 -9.22
N ASP A 36 -2.45 14.93 -8.70
CA ASP A 36 -1.21 14.63 -9.41
C ASP A 36 -0.97 13.11 -9.51
N TYR A 37 -0.43 12.68 -10.64
CA TYR A 37 -0.05 11.28 -10.83
C TYR A 37 1.16 10.93 -9.96
N HIS A 38 1.09 9.79 -9.30
CA HIS A 38 2.15 9.23 -8.48
C HIS A 38 2.10 7.70 -8.57
N LYS A 39 3.17 7.03 -8.15
CA LYS A 39 3.20 5.56 -8.13
C LYS A 39 2.53 5.02 -6.86
N ALA A 40 1.73 3.98 -7.04
CA ALA A 40 1.14 3.21 -5.95
C ALA A 40 1.47 1.72 -6.11
N VAL A 41 1.40 1.00 -4.99
CA VAL A 41 1.51 -0.46 -4.92
C VAL A 41 0.20 -1.00 -4.40
N HIS A 42 -0.37 -1.96 -5.14
CA HIS A 42 -1.57 -2.69 -4.78
C HIS A 42 -1.21 -4.14 -4.50
N VAL A 43 -1.66 -4.66 -3.36
CA VAL A 43 -1.44 -6.04 -2.94
C VAL A 43 -2.79 -6.74 -2.84
N TRP A 44 -2.86 -7.93 -3.44
CA TRP A 44 -4.06 -8.77 -3.49
C TRP A 44 -3.72 -10.12 -2.85
N ASN A 45 -4.42 -10.44 -1.77
CA ASN A 45 -4.27 -11.70 -1.06
C ASN A 45 -5.44 -12.62 -1.44
N PHE A 46 -5.14 -13.61 -2.27
CA PHE A 46 -6.08 -14.61 -2.73
C PHE A 46 -5.76 -15.96 -2.08
N ALA A 47 -6.77 -16.58 -1.46
CA ALA A 47 -6.62 -17.88 -0.83
C ALA A 47 -6.99 -18.98 -1.84
N GLU A 48 -6.00 -19.62 -2.46
CA GLU A 48 -6.23 -20.62 -3.51
C GLU A 48 -7.14 -21.78 -3.06
N ARG A 49 -6.99 -22.27 -1.83
CA ARG A 49 -7.77 -23.42 -1.35
C ARG A 49 -9.27 -23.11 -1.22
N THR A 50 -9.62 -21.89 -0.81
CA THR A 50 -11.02 -21.49 -0.61
C THR A 50 -11.57 -20.67 -1.77
N GLN A 51 -10.72 -20.24 -2.70
CA GLN A 51 -11.04 -19.34 -3.81
C GLN A 51 -11.59 -17.99 -3.32
N GLU A 52 -11.18 -17.55 -2.13
CA GLU A 52 -11.62 -16.30 -1.52
C GLU A 52 -10.57 -15.20 -1.71
N LEU A 53 -11.04 -13.99 -1.97
CA LEU A 53 -10.21 -12.80 -2.01
C LEU A 53 -10.40 -11.98 -0.74
N LEU A 54 -9.29 -11.64 -0.07
CA LEU A 54 -9.33 -10.76 1.09
C LEU A 54 -9.52 -9.31 0.65
N LEU A 55 -10.57 -8.67 1.14
CA LEU A 55 -10.76 -7.22 1.07
C LEU A 55 -10.59 -6.61 2.45
N GLN A 56 -10.09 -5.37 2.51
CA GLN A 56 -10.02 -4.63 3.77
C GLN A 56 -11.15 -3.61 3.82
N LYS A 57 -11.68 -3.34 5.01
CA LYS A 57 -12.50 -2.15 5.25
C LYS A 57 -11.60 -1.07 5.84
N ARG A 58 -11.53 0.09 5.19
CA ARG A 58 -10.67 1.19 5.61
C ARG A 58 -11.15 1.74 6.96
N ALA A 59 -10.20 2.07 7.83
CA ALA A 59 -10.49 2.70 9.11
C ALA A 59 -11.12 4.08 8.90
N ASP A 60 -12.03 4.47 9.80
CA ASP A 60 -12.75 5.75 9.70
C ASP A 60 -11.83 6.97 9.87
N CYS A 61 -10.66 6.78 10.47
CA CYS A 61 -9.64 7.83 10.62
C CYS A 61 -8.76 8.03 9.38
N LYS A 62 -9.02 7.31 8.28
CA LYS A 62 -8.28 7.53 7.03
C LYS A 62 -8.70 8.84 6.38
N ASP A 63 -7.70 9.60 5.94
CA ASP A 63 -7.85 10.88 5.28
C ASP A 63 -8.47 10.78 3.88
N SER A 64 -8.32 9.63 3.22
CA SER A 64 -8.99 9.31 1.96
C SER A 64 -9.90 8.10 2.12
N TRP A 65 -11.14 8.22 1.63
CA TRP A 65 -12.11 7.13 1.54
C TRP A 65 -12.33 6.32 2.86
N PRO A 66 -12.59 6.98 4.00
CA PRO A 66 -12.83 6.29 5.27
C PRO A 66 -14.06 5.37 5.20
N GLY A 67 -14.00 4.22 5.87
CA GLY A 67 -15.13 3.28 5.99
C GLY A 67 -15.47 2.46 4.74
N LEU A 68 -14.80 2.70 3.60
CA LEU A 68 -15.03 1.96 2.35
C LEU A 68 -14.26 0.63 2.30
N TRP A 69 -14.77 -0.30 1.51
CA TRP A 69 -14.03 -1.51 1.13
C TRP A 69 -12.93 -1.17 0.12
N ASP A 70 -11.78 -1.78 0.30
CA ASP A 70 -10.56 -1.55 -0.48
C ASP A 70 -9.87 -2.90 -0.72
N ILE A 71 -8.89 -2.91 -1.63
CA ILE A 71 -8.05 -4.09 -1.92
C ILE A 71 -7.32 -4.56 -0.65
N SER A 72 -6.75 -5.76 -0.65
CA SER A 72 -6.16 -6.35 0.57
C SER A 72 -5.15 -5.44 1.27
N SER A 73 -4.29 -4.75 0.50
CA SER A 73 -3.46 -3.64 0.99
C SER A 73 -3.05 -2.72 -0.16
N ALA A 74 -2.97 -1.41 0.11
CA ALA A 74 -2.49 -0.41 -0.84
C ALA A 74 -1.50 0.54 -0.16
N GLY A 75 -0.60 1.15 -0.92
CA GLY A 75 0.34 2.17 -0.43
C GLY A 75 1.02 2.91 -1.58
N HIS A 76 1.79 3.95 -1.27
CA HIS A 76 2.54 4.71 -2.29
C HIS A 76 3.98 4.20 -2.41
N ILE A 77 4.63 4.57 -3.51
CA ILE A 77 6.08 4.50 -3.66
C ILE A 77 6.65 5.87 -3.27
N SER A 78 7.52 5.90 -2.26
CA SER A 78 8.17 7.12 -1.80
C SER A 78 8.99 7.78 -2.92
N ALA A 79 9.16 9.09 -2.81
CA ALA A 79 9.96 9.86 -3.75
C ALA A 79 11.38 9.30 -3.91
N GLY A 80 11.83 9.11 -5.15
CA GLY A 80 13.17 8.59 -5.46
C GLY A 80 13.32 7.08 -5.33
N ASP A 81 12.35 6.38 -4.71
CA ASP A 81 12.37 4.92 -4.69
C ASP A 81 12.03 4.35 -6.06
N SER A 82 12.85 3.40 -6.50
CA SER A 82 12.53 2.58 -7.67
C SER A 82 11.49 1.52 -7.30
N SER A 83 10.79 0.97 -8.29
CA SER A 83 9.84 -0.14 -8.09
C SER A 83 10.49 -1.43 -7.54
N LEU A 84 11.81 -1.45 -7.29
CA LEU A 84 12.52 -2.49 -6.55
C LEU A 84 12.02 -2.66 -5.10
N ILE A 85 11.11 -1.80 -4.67
CA ILE A 85 10.14 -2.01 -3.59
C ILE A 85 9.51 -3.41 -3.58
N THR A 86 9.45 -4.16 -4.71
CA THR A 86 9.15 -5.60 -4.67
C THR A 86 9.94 -6.34 -3.57
N ALA A 87 11.19 -5.97 -3.27
CA ALA A 87 12.01 -6.57 -2.22
C ALA A 87 11.60 -6.13 -0.79
N GLN A 88 11.42 -4.82 -0.57
CA GLN A 88 11.00 -4.28 0.75
C GLN A 88 9.56 -4.67 1.09
N TYR A 89 8.66 -4.70 0.10
CA TYR A 89 7.31 -5.25 0.26
C TYR A 89 7.33 -6.76 0.36
N LYS A 90 8.30 -7.51 -0.19
CA LYS A 90 8.41 -8.97 0.07
C LYS A 90 8.63 -9.24 1.57
N GLU A 91 9.62 -8.56 2.14
CA GLU A 91 10.00 -8.71 3.54
C GLU A 91 8.88 -8.24 4.49
N ASN A 92 8.22 -7.13 4.14
CA ASN A 92 7.09 -6.60 4.90
C ASN A 92 5.78 -7.37 4.63
N ASN A 93 5.61 -7.99 3.45
CA ASN A 93 4.44 -8.80 3.11
C ASN A 93 4.44 -10.11 3.86
N GLU A 94 5.58 -10.75 4.11
CA GLU A 94 5.60 -11.95 4.95
C GLU A 94 5.14 -11.61 6.38
N ALA A 95 5.68 -10.53 6.96
CA ALA A 95 5.26 -10.06 8.27
C ALA A 95 3.77 -9.64 8.30
N ARG A 96 3.31 -8.91 7.28
CA ARG A 96 1.90 -8.47 7.15
C ARG A 96 0.96 -9.63 6.88
N SER A 97 1.32 -10.57 5.99
CA SER A 97 0.56 -11.81 5.77
C SER A 97 0.51 -12.65 7.03
N LEU A 98 1.57 -12.71 7.83
CA LEU A 98 1.55 -13.41 9.11
C LEU A 98 0.65 -12.71 10.14
N ILE A 99 0.67 -11.38 10.21
CA ILE A 99 -0.25 -10.59 11.05
C ILE A 99 -1.69 -10.82 10.62
N LEU A 100 -1.98 -10.72 9.32
CA LEU A 100 -3.28 -10.97 8.72
C LEU A 100 -3.74 -12.41 8.95
N GLN A 101 -2.85 -13.39 8.79
CA GLN A 101 -3.14 -14.79 9.07
C GLN A 101 -3.48 -15.00 10.55
N LYS A 102 -2.77 -14.33 11.48
CA LYS A 102 -3.11 -14.35 12.91
C LYS A 102 -4.49 -13.74 13.17
N GLN A 103 -4.84 -12.63 12.51
CA GLN A 103 -6.16 -12.00 12.64
C GLN A 103 -7.27 -12.86 12.03
N LEU A 104 -7.04 -13.45 10.86
CA LEU A 104 -8.02 -14.26 10.12
C LEU A 104 -8.22 -15.64 10.74
N ARG A 105 -7.21 -16.21 11.43
CA ARG A 105 -7.34 -17.46 12.21
C ARG A 105 -8.47 -17.42 13.24
N ARG A 106 -8.89 -16.23 13.66
CA ARG A 106 -10.06 -16.03 14.53
C ARG A 106 -11.38 -16.44 13.87
N PHE A 107 -11.44 -16.41 12.53
CA PHE A 107 -12.65 -16.62 11.74
C PHE A 107 -12.58 -17.88 10.85
N ALA A 108 -11.40 -18.20 10.30
CA ALA A 108 -11.19 -19.39 9.47
C ALA A 108 -9.73 -19.87 9.50
N SER A 109 -9.52 -21.18 9.32
CA SER A 109 -8.16 -21.72 9.15
C SER A 109 -7.64 -21.41 7.74
N VAL A 110 -6.86 -20.34 7.63
CA VAL A 110 -6.28 -19.85 6.38
C VAL A 110 -4.75 -19.91 6.42
N SER A 111 -4.14 -20.37 5.33
CA SER A 111 -2.71 -20.24 5.07
C SER A 111 -2.52 -19.17 4.00
N LEU A 112 -1.67 -18.18 4.27
CA LEU A 112 -1.36 -17.10 3.34
C LEU A 112 0.11 -17.22 2.93
N THR A 113 0.37 -17.34 1.64
CA THR A 113 1.71 -17.22 1.04
C THR A 113 1.78 -15.87 0.35
N ALA A 114 2.86 -15.11 0.63
CA ALA A 114 3.07 -13.81 0.02
C ALA A 114 3.71 -14.00 -1.36
N GLU A 115 2.96 -13.72 -2.42
CA GLU A 115 3.49 -13.64 -3.78
C GLU A 115 3.38 -12.20 -4.29
N VAL A 116 4.48 -11.64 -4.80
CA VAL A 116 4.46 -10.33 -5.43
C VAL A 116 4.27 -10.52 -6.91
N VAL A 117 3.08 -10.21 -7.40
CA VAL A 117 2.79 -10.15 -8.83
C VAL A 117 2.87 -8.69 -9.24
N ASN A 118 3.83 -8.35 -10.10
CA ASN A 118 3.96 -7.00 -10.64
C ASN A 118 2.82 -6.75 -11.63
N PHE A 119 1.77 -6.07 -11.18
CA PHE A 119 0.77 -5.51 -12.08
C PHE A 119 1.22 -4.10 -12.50
N LEU A 120 1.78 -4.00 -13.71
CA LEU A 120 1.80 -2.73 -14.41
C LEU A 120 0.37 -2.45 -14.86
N GLN A 121 -0.33 -1.52 -14.20
CA GLN A 121 -1.57 -0.96 -14.72
C GLN A 121 -1.27 0.40 -15.38
N PHE A 122 -1.88 0.60 -16.55
CA PHE A 122 -1.78 1.77 -17.43
C PHE A 122 -2.45 3.01 -16.85
#